data_AF-A0A182SAB9-F1
#
_entry.id   AF-A0A182SAB9-F1
#
_cell.length_a   1.000
_cell.length_b   1.000
_cell.length_c   1.000
_cell.angle_alpha   90.00
_cell.angle_beta   90.00
_cell.angle_gamma   90.00
#
_symmetry.space_group_name_H-M   'P 1'
#
loop_
_entity.id
_entity.type
_entity.pdbx_description
1 polymer ?
#
loop_
_entity_poly.entity_id
_entity_poly.type
_entity_poly.pdbx_seq_one_letter_code
_entity_poly.pdbx_strand_id
1 'polypeptide(L)'
;MGLVKEQDNFVVLSDILGDEDHLGDMDFKVAGSRAGITALQMDIKIEGITREIMQVALNQAKGARLHILGVMEQAISTPRGDISEFAPRIHTIRINPDKIKDVIGKGGSVIRALTEETGTTIEIEDDGTVKIAATDGEKAKYAIRRIEEITAEIEVGRVYQGKVTRIVDFGAFVAIGGGKEGLVHISQIADKRVEKVTDYLQMGQEVPVKVLEVDRQGRVRLSIKEATAPETAAAPTPEAE
;
A
#
# COMPACT_ATOMS: atom_id res chain seq x y z
N MET A 1 -3.88 17.33 -36.85
CA MET A 1 -3.41 17.09 -38.23
C MET A 1 -4.61 17.28 -39.13
N GLY A 2 -4.41 17.83 -40.32
CA GLY A 2 -5.49 18.05 -41.27
C GLY A 2 -5.12 17.52 -42.64
N LEU A 3 -6.12 17.43 -43.51
CA LEU A 3 -5.94 17.06 -44.89
C LEU A 3 -6.88 17.89 -45.76
N VAL A 4 -6.33 18.41 -46.85
CA VAL A 4 -7.08 19.09 -47.92
C VAL A 4 -6.89 18.27 -49.19
N LYS A 5 -7.97 17.97 -49.89
CA LYS A 5 -7.98 17.12 -51.08
C LYS A 5 -8.84 17.73 -52.17
N GLU A 6 -8.25 17.91 -53.34
CA GLU A 6 -8.94 18.31 -54.56
C GLU A 6 -8.67 17.27 -55.65
N GLN A 7 -9.72 16.53 -56.04
CA GLN A 7 -9.62 15.43 -57.00
C GLN A 7 -8.53 14.41 -56.59
N ASP A 8 -7.46 14.27 -57.36
CA ASP A 8 -6.36 13.34 -57.09
C ASP A 8 -5.23 13.95 -56.25
N ASN A 9 -5.22 15.27 -56.06
CA ASN A 9 -4.21 15.97 -55.29
C ASN A 9 -4.65 16.08 -53.83
N PHE A 10 -3.73 15.83 -52.90
CA PHE A 10 -3.96 16.06 -51.48
C PHE A 10 -2.73 16.63 -50.79
N VAL A 11 -2.97 17.38 -49.72
CA VAL A 11 -1.95 17.95 -48.85
C VAL A 11 -2.28 17.58 -47.42
N VAL A 12 -1.29 17.07 -46.69
CA VAL A 12 -1.40 16.79 -45.27
C VAL A 12 -0.79 17.93 -44.47
N LEU A 13 -1.58 18.51 -43.59
CA LEU A 13 -1.21 19.62 -42.72
C LEU A 13 -0.82 19.12 -41.32
N SER A 14 0.30 19.61 -40.80
CA SER A 14 0.79 19.30 -39.46
C SER A 14 0.49 20.45 -38.51
N ASP A 15 0.05 20.12 -37.29
CA ASP A 15 -0.30 21.10 -36.26
C ASP A 15 -1.28 22.18 -36.74
N ILE A 16 -2.44 21.72 -37.24
CA ILE A 16 -3.44 22.59 -37.84
C ILE A 16 -4.01 23.63 -36.88
N LEU A 17 -4.25 24.81 -37.42
CA LEU A 17 -5.00 25.88 -36.77
C LEU A 17 -6.52 25.64 -36.86
N GLY A 18 -7.29 26.40 -36.08
CA GLY A 18 -8.75 26.31 -36.10
C GLY A 18 -9.37 26.58 -37.49
N ASP A 19 -8.81 27.52 -38.25
CA ASP A 19 -9.29 27.82 -39.60
C ASP A 19 -8.98 26.68 -40.58
N GLU A 20 -7.81 26.04 -40.44
CA GLU A 20 -7.42 24.89 -41.26
C GLU A 20 -8.24 23.63 -40.93
N ASP A 21 -8.67 23.49 -39.67
CA ASP A 21 -9.64 22.47 -39.26
C ASP A 21 -11.02 22.74 -39.87
N HIS A 22 -11.50 23.99 -39.82
CA HIS A 22 -12.80 24.36 -40.37
C HIS A 22 -12.88 24.14 -41.88
N LEU A 23 -11.83 24.54 -42.60
CA LEU A 23 -11.75 24.46 -44.06
C LEU A 23 -11.23 23.11 -44.59
N GLY A 24 -10.64 22.28 -43.73
CA GLY A 24 -10.08 20.99 -44.09
C GLY A 24 -11.12 19.90 -44.30
N ASP A 25 -10.81 18.97 -45.21
CA ASP A 25 -11.68 17.87 -45.62
C ASP A 25 -11.64 16.67 -44.65
N MET A 26 -10.58 16.60 -43.86
CA MET A 26 -10.43 15.62 -42.79
C MET A 26 -9.53 16.20 -41.71
N ASP A 27 -9.92 16.02 -40.45
CA ASP A 27 -9.06 16.28 -39.31
C ASP A 27 -8.83 15.00 -38.50
N PHE A 28 -7.62 14.88 -37.97
CA PHE A 28 -7.28 13.75 -37.13
C PHE A 28 -6.23 14.13 -36.09
N LYS A 29 -6.34 13.44 -34.96
CA LYS A 29 -5.54 13.67 -33.77
C LYS A 29 -4.85 12.36 -33.43
N VAL A 30 -3.52 12.39 -33.35
CA VAL A 30 -2.68 11.22 -33.09
C VAL A 30 -1.87 11.46 -31.82
N ALA A 31 -2.13 10.67 -30.78
CA ALA A 31 -1.37 10.69 -29.55
C ALA A 31 -0.61 9.37 -29.36
N GLY A 32 0.55 9.43 -28.69
CA GLY A 32 1.36 8.24 -28.50
C GLY A 32 2.75 8.53 -27.95
N SER A 33 3.46 7.46 -27.62
CA SER A 33 4.85 7.48 -27.22
C SER A 33 5.78 7.33 -28.44
N ARG A 34 7.09 7.23 -28.17
CA ARG A 34 8.08 6.82 -29.17
C ARG A 34 7.84 5.39 -29.70
N ALA A 35 7.26 4.52 -28.86
CA ALA A 35 7.04 3.12 -29.19
C ALA A 35 5.78 2.89 -30.04
N GLY A 36 4.76 3.74 -29.92
CA GLY A 36 3.50 3.51 -30.62
C GLY A 36 2.44 4.58 -30.39
N ILE A 37 1.29 4.38 -31.05
CA ILE A 37 0.10 5.21 -30.89
C ILE A 37 -0.69 4.71 -29.69
N THR A 38 -1.10 5.63 -28.81
CA THR A 38 -1.97 5.34 -27.65
C THR A 38 -3.41 5.76 -27.91
N ALA A 39 -3.62 6.78 -28.74
CA ALA A 39 -4.95 7.20 -29.18
C ALA A 39 -4.91 7.75 -30.60
N LEU A 40 -5.97 7.46 -31.36
CA LEU A 40 -6.21 7.97 -32.70
C LEU A 40 -7.68 8.39 -32.78
N GLN A 41 -7.91 9.65 -33.09
CA GLN A 41 -9.25 10.18 -33.38
C GLN A 41 -9.22 10.73 -34.80
N MET A 42 -10.25 10.43 -35.59
CA MET A 42 -10.38 10.85 -36.98
C MET A 42 -11.80 11.33 -37.21
N ASP A 43 -11.94 12.47 -37.86
CA ASP A 43 -13.20 13.00 -38.36
C ASP A 43 -13.03 13.30 -39.85
N ILE A 44 -13.85 12.65 -40.66
CA ILE A 44 -13.74 12.62 -42.11
C ILE A 44 -14.99 13.30 -42.67
N LYS A 45 -14.81 14.40 -43.40
CA LYS A 45 -15.92 15.21 -43.94
C LYS A 45 -16.22 14.89 -45.40
N ILE A 46 -15.32 14.20 -46.10
CA ILE A 46 -15.43 13.84 -47.52
C ILE A 46 -15.25 12.33 -47.76
N GLU A 47 -15.77 11.85 -48.88
CA GLU A 47 -15.47 10.50 -49.37
C GLU A 47 -14.12 10.44 -50.12
N GLY A 48 -13.55 9.24 -50.28
CA GLY A 48 -12.35 9.04 -51.11
C GLY A 48 -11.01 9.18 -50.39
N ILE A 49 -10.97 9.04 -49.06
CA ILE A 49 -9.73 8.87 -48.30
C ILE A 49 -9.27 7.41 -48.41
N THR A 50 -8.17 7.18 -49.15
CA THR A 50 -7.63 5.84 -49.34
C THR A 50 -6.67 5.43 -48.22
N ARG A 51 -6.34 4.13 -48.15
CA ARG A 51 -5.38 3.62 -47.17
C ARG A 51 -3.99 4.24 -47.37
N GLU A 52 -3.60 4.50 -48.61
CA GLU A 52 -2.32 5.11 -48.97
C GLU A 52 -2.24 6.55 -48.42
N ILE A 53 -3.31 7.33 -48.59
CA ILE A 53 -3.42 8.69 -48.03
C ILE A 53 -3.28 8.65 -46.51
N MET A 54 -3.99 7.73 -45.83
CA MET A 54 -3.87 7.58 -44.38
C MET A 54 -2.45 7.18 -43.94
N GLN A 55 -1.77 6.31 -44.70
CA GLN A 55 -0.42 5.89 -44.38
C GLN A 55 0.57 7.05 -44.46
N VAL A 56 0.44 7.91 -45.48
CA VAL A 56 1.23 9.15 -45.61
C VAL A 56 0.93 10.08 -44.43
N ALA A 57 -0.36 10.30 -44.14
CA ALA A 57 -0.80 11.20 -43.09
C ALA A 57 -0.31 10.77 -41.69
N LEU A 58 -0.39 9.47 -41.37
CA LEU A 58 0.10 8.91 -40.11
C LEU A 58 1.63 8.93 -40.01
N ASN A 59 2.35 8.75 -41.12
CA ASN A 59 3.81 8.88 -41.14
C ASN A 59 4.25 10.33 -40.86
N GLN A 60 3.58 11.30 -41.45
CA GLN A 60 3.82 12.71 -41.15
C GLN A 60 3.46 13.05 -39.70
N ALA A 61 2.33 12.54 -39.21
CA ALA A 61 1.93 12.70 -37.80
C ALA A 61 2.94 12.06 -36.83
N LYS A 62 3.54 10.92 -37.19
CA LYS A 62 4.64 10.31 -36.42
C LYS A 62 5.84 11.24 -36.35
N GLY A 63 6.24 11.85 -37.47
CA GLY A 63 7.33 12.84 -37.52
C GLY A 63 7.07 14.00 -36.57
N ALA A 64 5.90 14.62 -36.67
CA ALA A 64 5.48 15.72 -35.79
C ALA A 64 5.43 15.30 -34.31
N ARG A 65 4.86 14.12 -34.01
CA ARG A 65 4.78 13.59 -32.64
C ARG A 65 6.16 13.39 -32.02
N LEU A 66 7.10 12.79 -32.76
CA LEU A 66 8.47 12.58 -32.27
C LEU A 66 9.23 13.90 -32.08
N HIS A 67 8.96 14.90 -32.93
CA HIS A 67 9.50 16.24 -32.75
C HIS A 67 9.00 16.88 -31.44
N ILE A 68 7.68 16.89 -31.22
CA ILE A 68 7.07 17.44 -29.99
C ILE A 68 7.59 16.71 -28.75
N LEU A 69 7.63 15.38 -28.77
CA LEU A 69 8.20 14.59 -27.67
C LEU A 69 9.67 14.96 -27.40
N GLY A 70 10.47 15.20 -28.44
CA GLY A 70 11.84 15.66 -28.28
C GLY A 70 11.96 17.02 -27.61
N VAL A 71 11.02 17.94 -27.84
CA VAL A 71 10.97 19.23 -27.14
C VAL A 71 10.48 19.06 -25.69
N MET A 72 9.46 18.22 -25.46
CA MET A 72 8.97 17.91 -24.11
C MET A 72 10.06 17.30 -23.23
N GLU A 73 10.86 16.38 -23.79
CA GLU A 73 11.96 15.71 -23.09
C GLU A 73 13.08 16.67 -22.65
N GLN A 74 13.25 17.80 -23.33
CA GLN A 74 14.20 18.86 -22.91
C GLN A 74 13.75 19.52 -21.60
N ALA A 75 12.45 19.56 -21.33
CA ALA A 75 11.91 20.09 -20.09
C ALA A 75 11.87 19.02 -18.98
N ILE A 76 11.42 17.80 -19.32
CA ILE A 76 11.34 16.67 -18.39
C ILE A 76 11.39 15.34 -19.16
N SER A 77 12.44 14.57 -18.95
CA SER A 77 12.65 13.28 -19.63
C SER A 77 12.16 12.07 -18.81
N THR A 78 12.11 12.19 -17.50
CA THR A 78 11.64 11.14 -16.58
C THR A 78 10.70 11.72 -15.53
N PRO A 79 9.78 10.90 -14.97
CA PRO A 79 9.02 11.30 -13.79
C PRO A 79 9.96 11.80 -12.69
N ARG A 80 9.50 12.79 -11.91
CA ARG A 80 10.24 13.24 -10.73
C ARG A 80 10.35 12.07 -9.75
N GLY A 81 11.49 11.95 -9.09
CA GLY A 81 11.73 10.87 -8.11
C GLY A 81 10.80 10.94 -6.89
N ASP A 82 10.19 12.10 -6.64
CA ASP A 82 9.23 12.28 -5.58
C ASP A 82 8.13 13.28 -5.97
N ILE A 83 7.00 13.18 -5.29
CA ILE A 83 5.85 14.08 -5.40
C ILE A 83 6.15 15.38 -4.64
N SER A 84 5.55 16.48 -5.10
CA SER A 84 5.62 17.79 -4.43
C SER A 84 5.29 17.70 -2.93
N GLU A 85 5.98 18.48 -2.10
CA GLU A 85 5.73 18.55 -0.66
C GLU A 85 4.33 19.06 -0.32
N PHE A 86 3.71 19.84 -1.20
CA PHE A 86 2.36 20.38 -1.03
C PHE A 86 1.27 19.47 -1.60
N ALA A 87 1.65 18.45 -2.38
CA ALA A 87 0.70 17.51 -2.93
C ALA A 87 0.42 16.40 -1.92
N PRO A 88 -0.85 16.00 -1.74
CA PRO A 88 -1.17 14.87 -0.88
C PRO A 88 -0.41 13.62 -1.34
N ARG A 89 0.31 13.01 -0.41
CA ARG A 89 0.96 11.71 -0.62
C ARG A 89 -0.01 10.62 -0.22
N ILE A 90 -0.16 9.64 -1.10
CA ILE A 90 -0.92 8.43 -0.80
C ILE A 90 0.08 7.38 -0.34
N HIS A 91 0.02 7.03 0.94
CA HIS A 91 0.75 5.92 1.51
C HIS A 91 -0.11 4.67 1.44
N THR A 92 0.44 3.57 0.95
CA THR A 92 -0.27 2.30 0.90
C THR A 92 0.42 1.30 1.82
N ILE A 93 -0.32 0.75 2.77
CA ILE A 93 0.12 -0.33 3.65
C ILE A 93 -0.83 -1.51 3.51
N ARG A 94 -0.36 -2.71 3.84
CA ARG A 94 -1.18 -3.93 3.79
C ARG A 94 -1.32 -4.51 5.19
N ILE A 95 -2.54 -4.81 5.58
CA ILE A 95 -2.90 -5.40 6.88
C ILE A 95 -3.60 -6.74 6.67
N ASN A 96 -3.66 -7.55 7.73
CA ASN A 96 -4.45 -8.78 7.68
C ASN A 96 -5.95 -8.44 7.52
N PRO A 97 -6.67 -9.01 6.53
CA PRO A 97 -8.11 -8.78 6.33
C PRO A 97 -8.96 -9.02 7.58
N ASP A 98 -8.58 -9.98 8.43
CA ASP A 98 -9.31 -10.28 9.67
C ASP A 98 -9.27 -9.10 10.67
N LYS A 99 -8.26 -8.22 10.54
CA LYS A 99 -8.03 -7.05 11.39
C LYS A 99 -8.63 -5.76 10.88
N ILE A 100 -9.26 -5.77 9.70
CA ILE A 100 -9.99 -4.60 9.16
C ILE A 100 -11.04 -4.12 10.17
N LYS A 101 -11.76 -5.05 10.81
CA LYS A 101 -12.79 -4.72 11.82
C LYS A 101 -12.23 -3.98 13.03
N ASP A 102 -11.01 -4.31 13.45
CA ASP A 102 -10.34 -3.69 14.59
C ASP A 102 -9.89 -2.26 14.24
N VAL A 103 -9.42 -2.03 13.01
CA VAL A 103 -9.00 -0.70 12.52
C VAL A 103 -10.19 0.23 12.28
N ILE A 104 -11.30 -0.28 11.74
CA ILE A 104 -12.53 0.50 11.56
C ILE A 104 -13.15 0.81 12.93
N GLY A 105 -13.16 -0.17 13.84
CA GLY A 105 -13.84 -0.10 15.12
C GLY A 105 -15.37 -0.18 14.99
N LYS A 106 -16.08 -0.15 16.13
CA LYS A 106 -17.55 -0.25 16.14
C LYS A 106 -18.17 0.97 15.47
N GLY A 107 -18.74 0.78 14.27
CA GLY A 107 -19.37 1.85 13.49
C GLY A 107 -18.40 2.89 12.92
N GLY A 108 -17.12 2.54 12.75
CA GLY A 108 -16.11 3.47 12.23
C GLY A 108 -15.53 4.43 13.28
N SER A 109 -15.72 4.16 14.57
CA SER A 109 -15.28 5.08 15.63
C SER A 109 -13.76 5.30 15.64
N VAL A 110 -12.97 4.24 15.41
CA VAL A 110 -11.51 4.29 15.48
C VAL A 110 -10.94 5.02 14.28
N ILE A 111 -11.39 4.66 13.07
CA ILE A 111 -10.90 5.29 11.83
C ILE A 111 -11.31 6.78 11.74
N ARG A 112 -12.51 7.14 12.23
CA ARG A 112 -12.94 8.54 12.29
C ARG A 112 -12.11 9.35 13.27
N ALA A 113 -11.88 8.82 14.48
CA ALA A 113 -11.02 9.48 15.46
C ALA A 113 -9.60 9.69 14.90
N LEU A 114 -9.04 8.68 14.24
CA LEU A 114 -7.71 8.76 13.64
C LEU A 114 -7.66 9.78 12.49
N THR A 115 -8.68 9.80 11.63
CA THR A 115 -8.84 10.77 10.54
C THR A 115 -8.96 12.20 11.07
N GLU A 116 -9.72 12.41 12.15
CA GLU A 116 -9.92 13.72 12.78
C GLU A 116 -8.67 14.23 13.50
N GLU A 117 -7.97 13.35 14.23
CA GLU A 117 -6.73 13.67 14.95
C GLU A 117 -5.59 14.02 13.97
N THR A 118 -5.47 13.26 12.88
CA THR A 118 -4.36 13.38 11.93
C THR A 118 -4.67 14.26 10.72
N GLY A 119 -5.94 14.57 10.47
CA GLY A 119 -6.38 15.24 9.26
C GLY A 119 -6.07 14.45 7.97
N THR A 120 -5.85 13.13 8.07
CA THR A 120 -5.56 12.26 6.93
C THR A 120 -6.82 11.58 6.42
N THR A 121 -6.91 11.31 5.13
CA THR A 121 -8.00 10.48 4.58
C THR A 121 -7.54 9.04 4.52
N ILE A 122 -8.21 8.16 5.26
CA ILE A 122 -7.87 6.74 5.36
C ILE A 122 -8.96 5.92 4.67
N GLU A 123 -8.58 5.20 3.62
CA GLU A 123 -9.43 4.26 2.91
C GLU A 123 -8.91 2.84 3.13
N ILE A 124 -9.81 1.90 3.44
CA ILE A 124 -9.48 0.50 3.65
C ILE A 124 -10.27 -0.33 2.65
N GLU A 125 -9.57 -1.14 1.87
CA GLU A 125 -10.14 -2.10 0.94
C GLU A 125 -10.33 -3.47 1.62
N ASP A 126 -11.27 -4.26 1.11
CA ASP A 126 -11.64 -5.57 1.68
C ASP A 126 -10.50 -6.61 1.60
N ASP A 127 -9.48 -6.36 0.78
CA ASP A 127 -8.29 -7.19 0.63
C ASP A 127 -7.20 -6.91 1.68
N GLY A 128 -7.45 -5.96 2.58
CA GLY A 128 -6.50 -5.50 3.59
C GLY A 128 -5.57 -4.38 3.12
N THR A 129 -5.78 -3.81 1.95
CA THR A 129 -5.03 -2.64 1.47
C THR A 129 -5.56 -1.38 2.14
N VAL A 130 -4.69 -0.64 2.85
CA VAL A 130 -5.02 0.63 3.49
C VAL A 130 -4.28 1.76 2.79
N LYS A 131 -5.04 2.73 2.27
CA LYS A 131 -4.54 3.93 1.61
C LYS A 131 -4.72 5.13 2.54
N ILE A 132 -3.64 5.82 2.84
CA ILE A 132 -3.61 6.97 3.75
C ILE A 132 -3.15 8.17 2.92
N ALA A 133 -4.06 9.09 2.63
CA ALA A 133 -3.76 10.33 1.95
C ALA A 133 -3.52 11.44 2.98
N ALA A 134 -2.34 12.05 2.92
CA ALA A 134 -2.00 13.18 3.77
C ALA A 134 -1.20 14.23 3.01
N THR A 135 -1.42 15.50 3.31
CA THR A 135 -0.57 16.61 2.85
C THR A 135 0.71 16.74 3.68
N ASP A 136 0.69 16.24 4.92
CA ASP A 136 1.82 16.28 5.85
C ASP A 136 2.38 14.87 6.09
N GLY A 137 3.65 14.67 5.73
CA GLY A 137 4.33 13.40 5.88
C GLY A 137 4.46 12.93 7.32
N GLU A 138 4.55 13.82 8.30
CA GLU A 138 4.64 13.44 9.72
C GLU A 138 3.29 12.93 10.24
N LYS A 139 2.20 13.56 9.82
CA LYS A 139 0.85 13.09 10.16
C LYS A 139 0.52 11.77 9.48
N ALA A 140 0.97 11.55 8.24
CA ALA A 140 0.88 10.25 7.59
C ALA A 140 1.64 9.16 8.36
N LYS A 141 2.88 9.43 8.81
CA LYS A 141 3.65 8.47 9.60
C LYS A 141 2.97 8.13 10.92
N TYR A 142 2.37 9.12 11.60
CA TYR A 142 1.58 8.87 12.80
C TYR A 142 0.32 8.04 12.50
N ALA A 143 -0.39 8.40 11.41
CA ALA A 143 -1.32 7.58 10.63
C ALA A 143 -1.01 6.08 10.65
N ILE A 144 0.05 5.79 9.92
CA ILE A 144 0.58 4.45 9.66
C ILE A 144 0.93 3.75 10.96
N ARG A 145 1.68 4.42 11.86
CA ARG A 145 2.11 3.83 13.13
C ARG A 145 0.94 3.39 13.99
N ARG A 146 -0.14 4.20 14.09
CA ARG A 146 -1.32 3.81 14.86
C ARG A 146 -2.05 2.63 14.24
N ILE A 147 -2.14 2.57 12.91
CA ILE A 147 -2.72 1.42 12.22
C ILE A 147 -1.87 0.17 12.44
N GLU A 148 -0.55 0.27 12.33
CA GLU A 148 0.40 -0.81 12.63
C GLU A 148 0.32 -1.28 14.08
N GLU A 149 0.13 -0.38 15.05
CA GLU A 149 -0.03 -0.76 16.46
C GLU A 149 -1.35 -1.52 16.71
N ILE A 150 -2.42 -1.19 15.97
CA ILE A 150 -3.71 -1.89 16.05
C ILE A 150 -3.63 -3.26 15.35
N THR A 151 -2.94 -3.31 14.21
CA THR A 151 -2.83 -4.51 13.37
C THR A 151 -1.66 -5.39 13.76
N ALA A 152 -0.78 -4.93 14.66
CA ALA A 152 0.37 -5.66 15.16
C ALA A 152 -0.04 -7.08 15.58
N GLU A 153 0.42 -8.05 14.79
CA GLU A 153 0.24 -9.44 15.12
C GLU A 153 1.24 -9.83 16.19
N ILE A 154 0.74 -10.67 17.09
CA ILE A 154 1.61 -11.35 18.03
C ILE A 154 2.05 -12.61 17.31
N GLU A 155 3.30 -12.61 16.89
CA GLU A 155 3.90 -13.77 16.22
C GLU A 155 4.11 -14.88 17.25
N VAL A 156 3.53 -16.05 16.97
CA VAL A 156 3.78 -17.26 17.75
C VAL A 156 5.27 -17.60 17.65
N GLY A 157 5.91 -17.79 18.79
CA GLY A 157 7.34 -18.09 18.90
C GLY A 157 8.22 -16.87 19.17
N ARG A 158 7.72 -15.63 18.99
CA ARG A 158 8.49 -14.42 19.27
C ARG A 158 8.50 -14.08 20.76
N VAL A 159 9.64 -13.56 21.23
CA VAL A 159 9.82 -13.06 22.60
C VAL A 159 9.47 -11.57 22.63
N TYR A 160 8.54 -11.21 23.50
CA TYR A 160 8.11 -9.84 23.75
C TYR A 160 8.50 -9.42 25.16
N GLN A 161 8.79 -8.14 25.36
CA GLN A 161 8.85 -7.55 26.70
C GLN A 161 7.44 -7.17 27.12
N GLY A 162 6.92 -7.82 28.15
CA GLY A 162 5.55 -7.61 28.61
C GLY A 162 5.48 -7.17 30.06
N LYS A 163 4.49 -6.33 30.38
CA LYS A 163 4.25 -5.83 31.74
C LYS A 163 3.16 -6.63 32.43
N VAL A 164 3.43 -7.12 33.63
CA VAL A 164 2.43 -7.87 34.44
C VAL A 164 1.29 -6.93 34.83
N THR A 165 0.08 -7.16 34.32
CA THR A 165 -1.10 -6.35 34.63
C THR A 165 -1.88 -6.90 35.81
N ARG A 166 -1.99 -8.23 35.92
CA ARG A 166 -2.74 -8.90 37.00
C ARG A 166 -2.17 -10.26 37.33
N ILE A 167 -2.13 -10.61 38.62
CA ILE A 167 -1.72 -11.92 39.12
C ILE A 167 -2.95 -12.69 39.61
N VAL A 168 -3.04 -13.98 39.31
CA VAL A 168 -4.09 -14.91 39.76
C VAL A 168 -3.44 -16.21 40.28
N ASP A 169 -4.18 -17.03 41.03
CA ASP A 169 -3.62 -18.21 41.69
C ASP A 169 -3.03 -19.25 40.71
N PHE A 170 -3.53 -19.27 39.46
CA PHE A 170 -3.09 -20.20 38.41
C PHE A 170 -2.16 -19.57 37.37
N GLY A 171 -1.76 -18.30 37.52
CA GLY A 171 -0.92 -17.62 36.54
C GLY A 171 -0.85 -16.09 36.65
N ALA A 172 -0.34 -15.44 35.60
CA ALA A 172 -0.26 -13.99 35.51
C ALA A 172 -0.68 -13.51 34.12
N PHE A 173 -1.41 -12.40 34.08
CA PHE A 173 -1.72 -11.67 32.86
C PHE A 173 -0.60 -10.66 32.58
N VAL A 174 -0.08 -10.71 31.37
CA VAL A 174 1.03 -9.88 30.90
C VAL A 174 0.59 -9.16 29.63
N ALA A 175 0.68 -7.84 29.62
CA ALA A 175 0.43 -7.01 28.45
C ALA A 175 1.67 -7.01 27.55
N ILE A 176 1.52 -7.43 26.29
CA ILE A 176 2.61 -7.70 25.33
C ILE A 176 2.69 -6.66 24.20
N GLY A 177 2.03 -5.51 24.37
CA GLY A 177 1.93 -4.45 23.37
C GLY A 177 0.73 -4.61 22.43
N GLY A 178 0.39 -3.54 21.69
CA GLY A 178 -0.75 -3.55 20.74
C GLY A 178 -2.12 -3.72 21.40
N GLY A 179 -2.26 -3.37 22.68
CA GLY A 179 -3.53 -3.51 23.43
C GLY A 179 -3.94 -4.96 23.74
N LYS A 180 -3.04 -5.93 23.57
CA LYS A 180 -3.31 -7.36 23.80
C LYS A 180 -2.66 -7.84 25.10
N GLU A 181 -3.40 -8.68 25.83
CA GLU A 181 -2.94 -9.35 27.04
C GLU A 181 -2.84 -10.86 26.81
N GLY A 182 -1.80 -11.49 27.36
CA GLY A 182 -1.64 -12.94 27.37
C GLY A 182 -1.56 -13.51 28.78
N LEU A 183 -1.88 -14.78 28.93
CA LEU A 183 -1.83 -15.52 30.19
C LEU A 183 -0.56 -16.36 30.24
N VAL A 184 0.26 -16.14 31.26
CA VAL A 184 1.33 -17.04 31.68
C VAL A 184 0.76 -18.01 32.71
N HIS A 185 0.67 -19.29 32.38
CA HIS A 185 0.24 -20.31 33.34
C HIS A 185 1.34 -20.58 34.37
N ILE A 186 0.99 -20.98 35.60
CA ILE A 186 1.96 -21.23 36.69
C ILE A 186 3.07 -22.23 36.30
N SER A 187 2.77 -23.19 35.43
CA SER A 187 3.73 -24.18 34.92
C SER A 187 4.72 -23.64 33.88
N GLN A 188 4.51 -22.41 33.38
CA GLN A 188 5.30 -21.76 32.34
C GLN A 188 6.11 -20.57 32.88
N ILE A 189 6.14 -20.37 34.19
CA ILE A 189 6.86 -19.27 34.87
C ILE A 189 8.35 -19.62 35.04
N ALA A 190 8.67 -20.83 35.50
CA ALA A 190 10.04 -21.26 35.76
C ALA A 190 10.21 -22.78 35.55
N ASP A 191 11.45 -23.24 35.37
CA ASP A 191 11.79 -24.67 35.26
C ASP A 191 11.56 -25.48 36.53
N LYS A 192 11.42 -24.80 37.68
CA LYS A 192 11.20 -25.42 38.99
C LYS A 192 9.71 -25.40 39.33
N ARG A 193 9.25 -26.32 40.19
CA ARG A 193 7.88 -26.32 40.69
C ARG A 193 7.61 -25.03 41.47
N VAL A 194 6.79 -24.15 40.89
CA VAL A 194 6.38 -22.88 41.50
C VAL A 194 5.13 -23.14 42.35
N GLU A 195 5.21 -22.90 43.66
CA GLU A 195 4.05 -23.00 44.57
C GLU A 195 3.21 -21.72 44.58
N LYS A 196 3.83 -20.55 44.40
CA LYS A 196 3.16 -19.25 44.34
C LYS A 196 3.70 -18.38 43.22
N VAL A 197 2.79 -17.84 42.41
CA VAL A 197 3.11 -16.91 41.31
C VAL A 197 3.77 -15.63 41.84
N THR A 198 3.35 -15.17 43.02
CA THR A 198 3.86 -13.95 43.70
C THR A 198 5.34 -14.01 44.05
N ASP A 199 5.93 -15.20 44.13
CA ASP A 199 7.34 -15.35 44.48
C ASP A 199 8.26 -15.05 43.28
N TYR A 200 7.72 -15.09 42.06
CA TYR A 200 8.45 -14.89 40.80
C TYR A 200 8.01 -13.66 40.01
N LEU A 201 6.76 -13.22 40.18
CA LEU A 201 6.19 -12.11 39.42
C LEU A 201 5.55 -11.09 40.35
N GLN A 202 5.84 -9.82 40.11
CA GLN A 202 5.20 -8.68 40.77
C GLN A 202 4.31 -7.92 39.80
N MET A 203 3.21 -7.35 40.32
CA MET A 203 2.34 -6.49 39.53
C MET A 203 3.14 -5.28 39.01
N GLY A 204 3.08 -5.03 37.72
CA GLY A 204 3.81 -3.94 37.05
C GLY A 204 5.25 -4.27 36.66
N GLN A 205 5.75 -5.47 36.94
CA GLN A 205 7.09 -5.90 36.52
C GLN A 205 7.13 -6.15 35.02
N GLU A 206 8.22 -5.73 34.36
CA GLU A 206 8.52 -6.07 32.97
C GLU A 206 9.28 -7.39 32.91
N VAL A 207 8.77 -8.34 32.13
CA VAL A 207 9.35 -9.67 31.96
C VAL A 207 9.36 -10.08 30.49
N PRO A 208 10.42 -10.76 30.02
CA PRO A 208 10.43 -11.35 28.69
C PRO A 208 9.48 -12.56 28.65
N VAL A 209 8.56 -12.56 27.69
CA VAL A 209 7.56 -13.62 27.49
C VAL A 209 7.54 -14.05 26.04
N LYS A 210 7.57 -15.37 25.81
CA LYS A 210 7.44 -15.98 24.49
C LYS A 210 6.00 -16.40 24.26
N VAL A 211 5.50 -16.16 23.05
CA VAL A 211 4.15 -16.56 22.66
C VAL A 211 4.16 -18.02 22.23
N LEU A 212 3.42 -18.87 22.95
CA LEU A 212 3.33 -20.30 22.63
C LEU A 212 2.24 -20.58 21.61
N GLU A 213 1.07 -19.98 21.81
CA GLU A 213 -0.12 -20.29 21.04
C GLU A 213 -1.11 -19.13 21.16
N VAL A 214 -1.85 -18.86 20.08
CA VAL A 214 -2.99 -17.95 20.10
C VAL A 214 -4.25 -18.77 19.83
N ASP A 215 -5.15 -18.83 20.81
CA ASP A 215 -6.41 -19.55 20.69
C ASP A 215 -7.34 -18.84 19.68
N ARG A 216 -8.32 -19.56 19.12
CA ARG A 216 -9.33 -19.05 18.16
C ARG A 216 -10.16 -17.89 18.70
N GLN A 217 -10.18 -17.70 20.02
CA GLN A 217 -10.83 -16.56 20.68
C GLN A 217 -9.88 -15.36 20.93
N GLY A 218 -8.66 -15.39 20.37
CA GLY A 218 -7.66 -14.32 20.53
C GLY A 218 -6.94 -14.32 21.88
N ARG A 219 -7.07 -15.39 22.68
CA ARG A 219 -6.37 -15.53 23.96
C ARG A 219 -4.95 -16.03 23.70
N VAL A 220 -3.96 -15.28 24.19
CA VAL A 220 -2.55 -15.54 23.95
C VAL A 220 -1.97 -16.32 25.13
N ARG A 221 -1.38 -17.48 24.87
CA ARG A 221 -0.62 -18.26 25.87
C ARG A 221 0.83 -17.84 25.84
N LEU A 222 1.34 -17.44 26.99
CA LEU A 222 2.69 -16.93 27.15
C LEU A 222 3.53 -17.87 28.05
N SER A 223 4.84 -17.92 27.79
CA SER A 223 5.80 -18.63 28.62
C SER A 223 7.03 -17.79 28.89
N ILE A 224 7.43 -17.71 30.17
CA ILE A 224 8.67 -17.06 30.60
C ILE A 224 9.82 -18.07 30.52
N LYS A 225 9.54 -19.34 30.82
CA LYS A 225 10.50 -20.44 30.72
C LYS A 225 11.10 -20.53 29.31
N GLU A 226 10.26 -20.55 28.26
CA GLU A 226 10.77 -20.62 26.88
C GLU A 226 11.40 -19.32 26.38
N ALA A 227 11.13 -18.17 27.02
CA ALA A 227 11.79 -16.91 26.71
C ALA A 227 13.21 -16.84 27.30
N THR A 228 13.49 -17.61 28.36
CA THR A 228 14.76 -17.61 29.09
C THR A 228 15.65 -18.81 28.76
N ALA A 229 15.12 -19.80 28.03
CA ALA A 229 15.88 -20.94 27.54
C ALA A 229 16.77 -20.48 26.36
N PRO A 230 18.10 -20.72 26.39
CA PRO A 230 18.94 -20.48 25.22
C PRO A 230 18.48 -21.38 24.08
N GLU A 231 18.39 -20.82 22.86
CA GLU A 231 18.09 -21.55 21.63
C GLU A 231 19.02 -22.77 21.48
N THR A 232 18.54 -23.94 21.88
CA THR A 232 19.06 -25.20 21.35
C THR A 232 18.57 -25.30 19.91
N ALA A 233 19.49 -24.98 19.01
CA ALA A 233 19.51 -25.25 17.58
C ALA A 233 18.46 -26.28 17.12
N ALA A 234 17.58 -25.81 16.23
CA ALA A 234 16.74 -26.67 15.41
C ALA A 234 17.62 -27.71 14.69
N ALA A 235 17.44 -28.98 15.04
CA ALA A 235 17.98 -30.09 14.27
C ALA A 235 17.23 -30.15 12.92
N PRO A 236 17.94 -30.26 11.78
CA PRO A 236 17.28 -30.43 10.50
C PRO A 236 16.63 -31.82 10.45
N THR A 237 15.37 -31.83 10.04
CA THR A 237 14.57 -33.01 9.70
C THR A 237 15.31 -33.85 8.65
N PRO A 238 15.45 -35.18 8.80
CA PRO A 238 15.95 -36.01 7.72
C PRO A 238 14.85 -36.13 6.66
N GLU A 239 15.17 -35.73 5.42
CA GLU A 239 14.39 -36.04 4.23
C GLU A 239 14.29 -37.57 4.08
N ALA A 240 13.05 -38.05 3.89
CA ALA A 240 12.78 -39.44 3.55
C ALA A 240 12.89 -39.62 2.02
N GLU A 241 13.69 -40.61 1.62
CA GLU A 241 13.72 -41.23 0.28
C GLU A 241 12.37 -41.82 -0.14
#